data_AF-A0A662B8H6-F1
#
_entry.id   AF-A0A662B8H6-F1
#
_cell.length_a   1.000
_cell.length_b   1.000
_cell.length_c   1.000
_cell.angle_alpha   90.00
_cell.angle_beta   90.00
_cell.angle_gamma   90.00
#
_symmetry.space_group_name_H-M   'P 1'
#
loop_
_entity.id
_entity.type
_entity.pdbx_description
1 polymer ?
#
loop_
_entity_poly.entity_id
_entity_poly.type
_entity_poly.pdbx_seq_one_letter_code
_entity_poly.pdbx_strand_id
1 'polypeptide(L)'
;MPVRNRTLDFSTLLPYLVLLVGRTPIINVTMKNQTVSRRQFVKLSAAAAAGLTILPGFRFGLDQLPAPMTRTLGKTGFEVTTLGLGGQASLQWTPPDVDPVTIILKAFKMGINYYDTSNLYQGSQLNYGKAFRHLNLIPGEPGYDKKLRESIFLTTKTHIRWAKPGVEDTDEVRDRTQGDHGEGTVGDLKRSLSQMFGDGQGSYPEGAYVDMVLMHALNNIAEVDVLYKGLETPIDPEGNFGTMVVLKDYRDGTNLTGLNPKKEKLIRHIGFSGHLNSPAMINMIQRDKWDLLDGMLVAINSNDKLYLNHQYNVIPVAEAKNIGIIAMKVFSDGAMYSKYAAWTRDHNGVVRTVGTREIPSKPLIEYALSTPGIHTAIIGIGQISDDNLKCQLVQNYYAAQIKSGSLTEERRLEIEKSTAHVKEGKTNYFQSPYEGLTPPQNIQVMGDKELEITWNTAYAADAPLSHYEVFHGEELVATVLHTPQTTTAPFRYKGTKKEGSYKVVTIDKGGKRAESEVMKV
;
A
#
# COMPACT_ATOMS: atom_id res chain seq x y z
N MET A 1 -52.36 31.69 -53.55
CA MET A 1 -52.37 31.06 -54.89
C MET A 1 -52.06 32.13 -55.92
N PRO A 2 -51.40 31.83 -57.05
CA PRO A 2 -50.51 30.69 -57.37
C PRO A 2 -49.03 31.18 -57.16
N VAL A 3 -47.92 30.73 -57.78
CA VAL A 3 -47.65 29.62 -58.71
C VAL A 3 -46.50 28.75 -58.16
N ARG A 4 -46.60 27.45 -58.50
CA ARG A 4 -45.71 26.31 -58.32
C ARG A 4 -44.37 26.34 -59.09
N ASN A 5 -43.38 25.64 -58.51
CA ASN A 5 -42.30 24.83 -59.14
C ASN A 5 -41.26 25.61 -60.01
N ARG A 6 -39.98 25.21 -60.12
CA ARG A 6 -39.38 23.86 -60.12
C ARG A 6 -37.96 23.82 -59.52
N THR A 7 -37.58 22.62 -59.11
CA THR A 7 -36.21 22.11 -58.95
C THR A 7 -35.37 22.21 -60.24
N LEU A 8 -34.05 22.38 -60.14
CA LEU A 8 -33.07 21.32 -60.47
C LEU A 8 -31.62 21.70 -60.12
N ASP A 9 -30.77 20.68 -60.21
CA ASP A 9 -29.44 20.53 -59.62
C ASP A 9 -28.35 20.37 -60.72
N PHE A 10 -27.10 20.23 -60.30
CA PHE A 10 -25.90 19.81 -61.03
C PHE A 10 -25.13 20.84 -61.89
N SER A 11 -24.10 21.38 -61.23
CA SER A 11 -22.69 21.33 -61.67
C SER A 11 -22.38 21.35 -63.17
N THR A 12 -21.63 22.37 -63.63
CA THR A 12 -20.33 22.19 -64.30
C THR A 12 -19.61 23.53 -64.56
N LEU A 13 -18.29 23.46 -64.79
CA LEU A 13 -17.41 24.47 -65.43
C LEU A 13 -16.94 25.70 -64.61
N LEU A 14 -15.73 25.54 -64.04
CA LEU A 14 -14.64 26.53 -64.02
C LEU A 14 -14.28 27.00 -65.47
N PRO A 15 -13.45 28.06 -65.70
CA PRO A 15 -12.66 28.86 -64.75
C PRO A 15 -12.57 30.40 -65.04
N TYR A 16 -11.74 31.09 -64.24
CA TYR A 16 -11.12 32.42 -64.45
C TYR A 16 -11.99 33.69 -64.49
N LEU A 17 -11.98 34.42 -63.35
CA LEU A 17 -11.43 35.78 -63.35
C LEU A 17 -10.72 36.04 -62.00
N VAL A 18 -9.49 36.56 -62.06
CA VAL A 18 -8.67 36.89 -60.88
C VAL A 18 -8.68 38.40 -60.69
N LEU A 19 -9.09 38.88 -59.50
CA LEU A 19 -8.55 40.12 -58.95
C LEU A 19 -8.64 40.15 -57.42
N LEU A 20 -7.60 40.75 -56.83
CA LEU A 20 -7.23 40.84 -55.41
C LEU A 20 -8.39 41.41 -54.54
N VAL A 21 -8.48 41.20 -53.21
CA VAL A 21 -7.46 41.41 -52.15
C VAL A 21 -7.80 40.57 -50.90
N GLY A 22 -6.77 40.14 -50.13
CA GLY A 22 -6.93 39.72 -48.73
C GLY A 22 -6.43 38.30 -48.41
N ARG A 23 -5.19 38.18 -47.91
CA ARG A 23 -4.61 36.89 -47.46
C ARG A 23 -4.76 36.70 -45.95
N THR A 24 -5.44 35.64 -45.54
CA THR A 24 -5.32 35.05 -44.19
C THR A 24 -5.21 33.53 -44.36
N PRO A 25 -4.09 32.87 -43.98
CA PRO A 25 -3.93 31.44 -44.19
C PRO A 25 -4.69 30.64 -43.12
N ILE A 26 -5.71 29.89 -43.54
CA ILE A 26 -6.29 28.81 -42.73
C ILE A 26 -5.27 27.67 -42.69
N ILE A 27 -4.66 27.43 -41.53
CA ILE A 27 -3.72 26.32 -41.33
C ILE A 27 -4.54 25.05 -41.05
N ASN A 28 -4.65 24.17 -42.05
CA ASN A 28 -5.13 22.80 -41.86
C ASN A 28 -4.09 22.01 -41.05
N VAL A 29 -4.22 21.99 -39.72
CA VAL A 29 -3.40 21.14 -38.84
C VAL A 29 -3.88 19.70 -38.97
N THR A 30 -3.23 18.94 -39.86
CA THR A 30 -3.41 17.49 -39.92
C THR A 30 -2.71 16.87 -38.72
N MET A 31 -3.44 16.49 -37.66
CA MET A 31 -2.85 15.83 -36.50
C MET A 31 -2.37 14.42 -36.87
N LYS A 32 -1.06 14.31 -37.10
CA LYS A 32 -0.38 13.05 -37.35
C LYS A 32 -0.15 12.35 -36.00
N ASN A 33 -1.05 11.44 -35.62
CA ASN A 33 -0.89 10.60 -34.43
C ASN A 33 0.43 9.81 -34.51
N GLN A 34 1.46 10.27 -33.80
CA GLN A 34 2.70 9.53 -33.64
C GLN A 34 2.57 8.56 -32.46
N THR A 35 2.14 7.34 -32.75
CA THR A 35 2.24 6.21 -31.81
C THR A 35 3.70 5.92 -31.49
N VAL A 36 4.06 5.90 -30.20
CA VAL A 36 5.42 5.58 -29.75
C VAL A 36 5.76 4.13 -30.11
N SER A 37 6.81 3.93 -30.90
CA SER A 37 7.28 2.58 -31.24
C SER A 37 7.95 1.91 -30.04
N ARG A 38 7.88 0.56 -29.95
CA ARG A 38 8.61 -0.23 -28.92
C ARG A 38 10.10 0.15 -28.83
N ARG A 39 10.71 0.55 -29.95
CA ARG A 39 12.11 1.01 -30.04
C ARG A 39 12.38 2.32 -29.30
N GLN A 40 11.40 3.23 -29.24
CA GLN A 40 11.50 4.48 -28.47
C GLN A 40 11.31 4.23 -26.96
N PHE A 41 10.39 3.34 -26.58
CA PHE A 41 10.20 2.89 -25.20
C PHE A 41 11.48 2.28 -24.59
N VAL A 42 12.17 1.42 -25.35
CA VAL A 42 13.47 0.85 -24.93
C VAL A 42 14.55 1.94 -24.80
N LYS A 43 14.63 2.88 -25.76
CA LYS A 43 15.60 3.99 -25.69
C LYS A 43 15.37 4.90 -24.48
N LEU A 44 14.12 5.21 -24.13
CA LEU A 44 13.81 6.01 -22.93
C LEU A 44 14.14 5.25 -21.65
N SER A 45 13.77 3.96 -21.58
CA SER A 45 14.07 3.11 -20.43
C SER A 45 15.58 2.97 -20.18
N ALA A 46 16.37 2.88 -21.25
CA ALA A 46 17.82 2.86 -21.18
C ALA A 46 18.42 4.23 -20.77
N ALA A 47 17.92 5.34 -21.32
CA ALA A 47 18.40 6.68 -20.98
C ALA A 47 18.12 7.04 -19.51
N ALA A 48 16.93 6.69 -18.99
CA ALA A 48 16.57 6.87 -17.59
C ALA A 48 17.40 5.98 -16.64
N ALA A 49 17.73 4.74 -17.06
CA ALA A 49 18.62 3.86 -16.31
C ALA A 49 20.09 4.31 -16.33
N ALA A 50 20.53 5.01 -17.39
CA ALA A 50 21.90 5.46 -17.59
C ALA A 50 22.16 6.93 -17.17
N GLY A 51 21.14 7.67 -16.71
CA GLY A 51 21.27 9.08 -16.33
C GLY A 51 21.61 10.03 -17.47
N LEU A 52 21.32 9.66 -18.73
CA LEU A 52 21.64 10.46 -19.92
C LEU A 52 20.51 11.43 -20.27
N THR A 53 20.86 12.71 -20.44
CA THR A 53 19.93 13.75 -20.89
C THR A 53 19.53 13.53 -22.36
N ILE A 54 18.23 13.35 -22.58
CA ILE A 54 17.65 13.34 -23.94
C ILE A 54 17.53 14.77 -24.46
N LEU A 55 17.74 14.95 -25.77
CA LEU A 55 17.68 16.22 -26.49
C LEU A 55 16.43 17.07 -26.14
N PRO A 56 16.58 18.41 -25.99
CA PRO A 56 15.46 19.29 -25.68
C PRO A 56 14.48 19.34 -26.86
N GLY A 57 13.21 19.00 -26.62
CA GLY A 57 12.13 19.11 -27.62
C GLY A 57 10.98 18.11 -27.48
N PHE A 58 11.19 16.96 -26.84
CA PHE A 58 10.15 15.94 -26.68
C PHE A 58 9.19 16.24 -25.52
N ARG A 59 8.11 16.98 -25.81
CA ARG A 59 6.94 17.11 -24.92
C ARG A 59 5.98 15.95 -25.18
N PHE A 60 5.99 14.93 -24.31
CA PHE A 60 4.99 13.85 -24.35
C PHE A 60 3.71 14.32 -23.63
N GLY A 61 2.57 14.28 -24.30
CA GLY A 61 1.27 14.48 -23.66
C GLY A 61 0.93 13.31 -22.73
N LEU A 62 0.06 13.54 -21.74
CA LEU A 62 -0.44 12.45 -20.87
C LEU A 62 -1.18 11.38 -21.68
N ASP A 63 -1.76 11.76 -22.82
CA ASP A 63 -2.48 10.89 -23.76
C ASP A 63 -1.54 9.92 -24.53
N GLN A 64 -0.24 9.90 -24.21
CA GLN A 64 0.77 8.99 -24.77
C GLN A 64 1.36 8.02 -23.73
N LEU A 65 0.84 8.01 -22.50
CA LEU A 65 1.19 7.00 -21.50
C LEU A 65 0.70 5.60 -21.93
N PRO A 66 1.43 4.51 -21.63
CA PRO A 66 0.86 3.17 -21.76
C PRO A 66 -0.32 3.03 -20.78
N ALA A 67 -1.29 2.16 -21.11
CA ALA A 67 -2.33 1.78 -20.17
C ALA A 67 -1.70 1.24 -18.87
N PRO A 68 -2.23 1.60 -17.69
CA PRO A 68 -1.60 1.24 -16.43
C PRO A 68 -1.68 -0.28 -16.21
N MET A 69 -0.56 -0.88 -15.82
CA MET A 69 -0.56 -2.26 -15.34
C MET A 69 -1.42 -2.38 -14.08
N THR A 70 -2.34 -3.34 -14.09
CA THR A 70 -3.14 -3.72 -12.92
C THR A 70 -2.73 -5.08 -12.35
N ARG A 71 -3.15 -5.34 -11.12
CA ARG A 71 -3.11 -6.64 -10.44
C ARG A 71 -4.40 -6.78 -9.62
N THR A 72 -4.94 -7.98 -9.46
CA THR A 72 -6.06 -8.22 -8.52
C THR A 72 -5.58 -8.00 -7.09
N LEU A 73 -6.21 -7.12 -6.31
CA LEU A 73 -5.79 -6.79 -4.94
C LEU A 73 -6.22 -7.87 -3.94
N GLY A 74 -5.53 -9.00 -3.94
CA GLY A 74 -5.85 -10.17 -3.12
C GLY A 74 -7.34 -10.59 -3.23
N LYS A 75 -7.94 -10.96 -2.11
CA LYS A 75 -9.35 -11.39 -2.01
C LYS A 75 -10.39 -10.28 -2.19
N THR A 76 -9.99 -9.00 -2.31
CA THR A 76 -10.95 -7.92 -2.61
C THR A 76 -11.56 -8.05 -4.02
N GLY A 77 -10.84 -8.72 -4.94
CA GLY A 77 -11.24 -8.82 -6.35
C GLY A 77 -11.10 -7.52 -7.16
N PHE A 78 -10.60 -6.44 -6.58
CA PHE A 78 -10.43 -5.16 -7.27
C PHE A 78 -9.15 -5.15 -8.12
N GLU A 79 -9.24 -4.76 -9.39
CA GLU A 79 -8.09 -4.59 -10.28
C GLU A 79 -7.35 -3.28 -9.99
N VAL A 80 -6.33 -3.34 -9.15
CA VAL A 80 -5.58 -2.18 -8.68
C VAL A 80 -4.41 -1.84 -9.60
N THR A 81 -4.19 -0.57 -9.91
CA THR A 81 -2.99 -0.12 -10.62
C THR A 81 -1.75 -0.35 -9.77
N THR A 82 -0.65 -0.78 -10.38
CA THR A 82 0.62 -1.05 -9.66
C THR A 82 1.20 0.17 -8.95
N LEU A 83 0.85 1.38 -9.38
CA LEU A 83 1.09 2.63 -8.63
C LEU A 83 -0.21 3.09 -7.95
N GLY A 84 -0.12 3.46 -6.68
CA GLY A 84 -1.14 4.22 -5.95
C GLY A 84 -0.61 5.58 -5.48
N LEU A 85 -1.51 6.54 -5.29
CA LEU A 85 -1.15 7.86 -4.76
C LEU A 85 -1.12 7.83 -3.23
N GLY A 86 0.06 8.03 -2.64
CA GLY A 86 0.24 8.08 -1.18
C GLY A 86 -0.16 9.44 -0.59
N GLY A 87 -0.96 9.44 0.47
CA GLY A 87 -1.52 10.66 1.09
C GLY A 87 -0.55 11.50 1.93
N GLN A 88 0.72 11.10 2.05
CA GLN A 88 1.79 11.88 2.69
C GLN A 88 2.50 12.79 1.65
N ALA A 89 3.79 13.11 1.87
CA ALA A 89 4.53 14.10 1.09
C ALA A 89 3.73 15.42 0.98
N SER A 90 3.60 16.05 -0.19
CA SER A 90 2.91 17.34 -0.33
C SER A 90 1.39 17.29 -0.08
N LEU A 91 0.77 16.11 -0.02
CA LEU A 91 -0.66 15.99 0.34
C LEU A 91 -0.90 16.21 1.85
N GLN A 92 0.09 15.87 2.69
CA GLN A 92 0.09 16.12 4.13
C GLN A 92 0.90 17.39 4.47
N TRP A 93 2.16 17.43 4.04
CA TRP A 93 3.16 18.43 4.37
C TRP A 93 3.35 19.42 3.21
N THR A 94 2.27 20.11 2.84
CA THR A 94 2.20 20.93 1.62
C THR A 94 3.20 22.10 1.65
N PRO A 95 4.18 22.16 0.72
CA PRO A 95 5.01 23.35 0.53
C PRO A 95 4.16 24.55 0.04
N PRO A 96 4.50 25.81 0.39
CA PRO A 96 3.68 26.97 0.03
C PRO A 96 3.47 27.19 -1.49
N ASP A 97 4.36 26.64 -2.32
CA ASP A 97 4.34 26.75 -3.78
C ASP A 97 3.80 25.49 -4.50
N VAL A 98 3.12 24.60 -3.78
CA VAL A 98 2.54 23.35 -4.31
C VAL A 98 1.05 23.28 -4.03
N ASP A 99 0.24 23.06 -5.07
CA ASP A 99 -1.17 22.70 -4.92
C ASP A 99 -1.34 21.16 -4.91
N PRO A 100 -1.69 20.54 -3.76
CA PRO A 100 -1.90 19.09 -3.67
C PRO A 100 -3.12 18.61 -4.45
N VAL A 101 -4.10 19.47 -4.74
CA VAL A 101 -5.29 19.12 -5.54
C VAL A 101 -4.85 18.81 -6.97
N THR A 102 -3.94 19.60 -7.55
CA THR A 102 -3.41 19.34 -8.91
C THR A 102 -2.67 18.00 -9.02
N ILE A 103 -2.01 17.54 -7.94
CA ILE A 103 -1.36 16.23 -7.88
C ILE A 103 -2.40 15.11 -7.97
N ILE A 104 -3.48 15.22 -7.19
CA ILE A 104 -4.59 14.24 -7.20
C ILE A 104 -5.25 14.22 -8.58
N LEU A 105 -5.63 15.38 -9.13
CA LEU A 105 -6.25 15.49 -10.46
C LEU A 105 -5.35 14.91 -11.57
N LYS A 106 -4.02 15.12 -11.49
CA LYS A 106 -3.07 14.52 -12.44
C LYS A 106 -3.01 13.00 -12.31
N ALA A 107 -3.12 12.44 -11.09
CA ALA A 107 -3.16 10.99 -10.87
C ALA A 107 -4.43 10.35 -11.49
N PHE A 108 -5.60 10.97 -11.28
CA PHE A 108 -6.85 10.55 -11.95
C PHE A 108 -6.72 10.60 -13.48
N LYS A 109 -6.19 11.69 -14.04
CA LYS A 109 -5.95 11.81 -15.49
C LYS A 109 -4.97 10.76 -16.04
N MET A 110 -4.09 10.23 -15.21
CA MET A 110 -3.15 9.15 -15.56
C MET A 110 -3.75 7.74 -15.40
N GLY A 111 -5.01 7.61 -14.99
CA GLY A 111 -5.67 6.32 -14.79
C GLY A 111 -5.19 5.54 -13.57
N ILE A 112 -4.49 6.19 -12.63
CA ILE A 112 -4.20 5.61 -11.31
C ILE A 112 -5.52 5.42 -10.57
N ASN A 113 -5.72 4.26 -9.94
CA ASN A 113 -6.99 3.95 -9.28
C ASN A 113 -6.90 3.61 -7.79
N TYR A 114 -5.70 3.60 -7.18
CA TYR A 114 -5.55 3.44 -5.73
C TYR A 114 -5.16 4.76 -5.07
N TYR A 115 -5.92 5.17 -4.05
CA TYR A 115 -5.75 6.44 -3.34
C TYR A 115 -5.68 6.20 -1.84
N ASP A 116 -4.59 6.65 -1.23
CA ASP A 116 -4.33 6.48 0.20
C ASP A 116 -4.37 7.82 0.93
N THR A 117 -4.96 7.82 2.13
CA THR A 117 -4.92 8.93 3.08
C THR A 117 -5.02 8.41 4.53
N SER A 118 -5.15 9.27 5.54
CA SER A 118 -5.25 8.88 6.95
C SER A 118 -5.78 10.02 7.80
N ASN A 119 -6.47 9.68 8.88
CA ASN A 119 -6.85 10.57 9.98
C ASN A 119 -5.65 11.21 10.73
N LEU A 120 -4.41 10.81 10.39
CA LEU A 120 -3.16 11.42 10.87
C LEU A 120 -2.38 12.21 9.79
N TYR A 121 -2.92 12.39 8.58
CA TYR A 121 -2.23 13.06 7.46
C TYR A 121 -2.66 14.53 7.23
N GLN A 122 -3.04 15.23 8.29
CA GLN A 122 -3.40 16.65 8.31
C GLN A 122 -4.42 16.98 7.20
N GLY A 123 -4.14 17.95 6.35
CA GLY A 123 -5.03 18.39 5.27
C GLY A 123 -5.24 17.37 4.14
N SER A 124 -4.59 16.20 4.14
CA SER A 124 -4.64 15.21 3.05
C SER A 124 -6.07 14.82 2.67
N GLN A 125 -6.93 14.56 3.65
CA GLN A 125 -8.33 14.19 3.40
C GLN A 125 -9.17 15.35 2.84
N LEU A 126 -8.94 16.57 3.33
CA LEU A 126 -9.56 17.79 2.80
C LEU A 126 -9.08 18.08 1.36
N ASN A 127 -7.84 17.74 1.03
CA ASN A 127 -7.31 17.87 -0.32
C ASN A 127 -7.94 16.85 -1.29
N TYR A 128 -8.20 15.62 -0.83
CA TYR A 128 -9.08 14.69 -1.55
C TYR A 128 -10.50 15.22 -1.70
N GLY A 129 -11.11 15.79 -0.66
CA GLY A 129 -12.45 16.37 -0.74
C GLY A 129 -12.59 17.56 -1.68
N LYS A 130 -11.53 18.35 -1.89
CA LYS A 130 -11.45 19.36 -2.96
C LYS A 130 -11.38 18.69 -4.34
N ALA A 131 -10.47 17.74 -4.53
CA ALA A 131 -10.30 17.03 -5.80
C ALA A 131 -11.56 16.27 -6.23
N PHE A 132 -12.26 15.64 -5.29
CA PHE A 132 -13.50 14.90 -5.53
C PHE A 132 -14.62 15.81 -6.02
N ARG A 133 -14.71 17.06 -5.56
CA ARG A 133 -15.64 18.05 -6.12
C ARG A 133 -15.31 18.41 -7.56
N HIS A 134 -14.04 18.60 -7.90
CA HIS A 134 -13.61 18.84 -9.29
C HIS A 134 -13.84 17.64 -10.22
N LEU A 135 -13.91 16.42 -9.67
CA LEU A 135 -14.13 15.17 -10.40
C LEU A 135 -15.58 14.67 -10.33
N ASN A 136 -16.49 15.44 -9.72
CA ASN A 136 -17.88 15.06 -9.44
C ASN A 136 -18.02 13.71 -8.72
N LEU A 137 -17.20 13.42 -7.71
CA LEU A 137 -17.21 12.16 -6.95
C LEU A 137 -18.00 12.23 -5.63
N ILE A 138 -18.78 13.29 -5.44
CA ILE A 138 -19.63 13.49 -4.25
C ILE A 138 -21.02 12.90 -4.52
N PRO A 139 -21.46 11.85 -3.80
CA PRO A 139 -22.80 11.27 -3.98
C PRO A 139 -23.90 12.30 -3.72
N GLY A 140 -24.96 12.27 -4.54
CA GLY A 140 -26.12 13.16 -4.42
C GLY A 140 -25.96 14.54 -5.07
N GLU A 141 -24.73 14.99 -5.35
CA GLU A 141 -24.49 16.27 -6.03
C GLU A 141 -24.83 16.22 -7.53
N PRO A 142 -25.25 17.34 -8.15
CA PRO A 142 -25.48 17.42 -9.59
C PRO A 142 -24.25 17.02 -10.41
N GLY A 143 -24.41 16.03 -11.29
CA GLY A 143 -23.33 15.54 -12.14
C GLY A 143 -22.45 14.45 -11.53
N TYR A 144 -22.81 13.89 -10.36
CA TYR A 144 -22.09 12.79 -9.70
C TYR A 144 -21.72 11.64 -10.65
N ASP A 145 -20.42 11.45 -10.91
CA ASP A 145 -19.87 10.35 -11.71
C ASP A 145 -19.68 9.11 -10.84
N LYS A 146 -20.80 8.41 -10.62
CA LYS A 146 -20.83 7.12 -9.93
C LYS A 146 -19.85 6.12 -10.55
N LYS A 147 -19.70 6.09 -11.88
CA LYS A 147 -18.83 5.12 -12.57
C LYS A 147 -17.36 5.40 -12.26
N LEU A 148 -16.95 6.66 -12.25
CA LEU A 148 -15.60 7.04 -11.86
C LEU A 148 -15.36 6.73 -10.37
N ARG A 149 -16.32 7.03 -9.47
CA ARG A 149 -16.19 6.67 -8.04
C ARG A 149 -16.08 5.17 -7.81
N GLU A 150 -16.83 4.34 -8.53
CA GLU A 150 -16.74 2.88 -8.44
C GLU A 150 -15.49 2.29 -9.12
N SER A 151 -14.81 3.04 -9.99
CA SER A 151 -13.57 2.62 -10.66
C SER A 151 -12.29 2.87 -9.86
N ILE A 152 -12.39 3.48 -8.67
CA ILE A 152 -11.26 3.77 -7.78
C ILE A 152 -11.41 3.08 -6.43
N PHE A 153 -10.27 2.80 -5.80
CA PHE A 153 -10.15 2.25 -4.47
C PHE A 153 -9.57 3.31 -3.52
N LEU A 154 -10.41 3.82 -2.62
CA LEU A 154 -10.07 4.84 -1.64
C LEU A 154 -9.85 4.23 -0.25
N THR A 155 -8.62 4.34 0.26
CA THR A 155 -8.21 3.84 1.57
C THR A 155 -7.94 4.99 2.53
N THR A 156 -8.63 4.98 3.68
CA THR A 156 -8.28 5.81 4.85
C THR A 156 -7.76 4.92 5.99
N LYS A 157 -7.33 5.55 7.09
CA LYS A 157 -6.76 4.84 8.24
C LYS A 157 -7.16 5.49 9.55
N THR A 158 -7.27 4.67 10.58
CA THR A 158 -7.47 5.08 11.97
C THR A 158 -6.32 4.62 12.86
N HIS A 159 -5.86 5.49 13.77
CA HIS A 159 -4.93 5.10 14.85
C HIS A 159 -5.68 4.99 16.19
N ILE A 160 -6.99 4.81 16.15
CA ILE A 160 -7.80 4.40 17.29
C ILE A 160 -7.71 2.87 17.43
N ARG A 161 -7.55 2.38 18.66
CA ARG A 161 -7.55 0.96 19.05
C ARG A 161 -8.85 0.60 19.77
N TRP A 162 -9.41 1.53 20.55
CA TRP A 162 -10.65 1.33 21.29
C TRP A 162 -11.90 1.84 20.56
N ALA A 163 -12.98 1.07 20.63
CA ALA A 163 -14.23 1.38 19.96
C ALA A 163 -14.87 2.69 20.48
N LYS A 164 -14.95 2.80 21.81
CA LYS A 164 -15.46 3.96 22.54
C LYS A 164 -14.32 4.82 23.09
N PRO A 165 -14.52 6.14 23.27
CA PRO A 165 -13.57 7.01 23.97
C PRO A 165 -13.45 6.66 25.47
N GLY A 166 -12.53 7.32 26.17
CA GLY A 166 -12.46 7.31 27.64
C GLY A 166 -11.64 6.18 28.26
N VAL A 167 -10.92 5.38 27.46
CA VAL A 167 -9.86 4.51 27.97
C VAL A 167 -8.55 5.28 27.93
N GLU A 168 -7.79 5.24 29.03
CA GLU A 168 -6.50 5.91 29.11
C GLU A 168 -5.43 5.20 28.26
N ASP A 169 -4.59 6.00 27.60
CA ASP A 169 -3.40 5.54 26.88
C ASP A 169 -2.43 4.83 27.84
N THR A 170 -1.86 3.70 27.42
CA THR A 170 -0.77 3.02 28.12
C THR A 170 0.56 3.20 27.38
N ASP A 171 1.66 2.64 27.88
CA ASP A 171 2.92 2.64 27.14
C ASP A 171 2.90 1.77 25.88
N GLU A 172 2.01 0.77 25.82
CA GLU A 172 1.91 -0.16 24.70
C GLU A 172 0.74 0.14 23.76
N VAL A 173 -0.37 0.69 24.27
CA VAL A 173 -1.60 0.93 23.49
C VAL A 173 -1.97 2.40 23.59
N ARG A 174 -1.99 3.10 22.44
CA ARG A 174 -2.27 4.54 22.37
C ARG A 174 -3.18 4.92 21.21
N ASP A 175 -4.19 5.72 21.51
CA ASP A 175 -5.17 6.21 20.53
C ASP A 175 -4.73 7.58 19.98
N ARG A 176 -4.62 7.68 18.65
CA ARG A 176 -4.18 8.91 17.98
C ARG A 176 -5.12 9.30 16.86
N THR A 177 -5.40 10.60 16.77
CA THR A 177 -6.10 11.23 15.66
C THR A 177 -5.66 12.69 15.53
N GLN A 178 -6.24 13.43 14.59
CA GLN A 178 -6.08 14.89 14.42
C GLN A 178 -7.41 15.65 14.42
N GLY A 179 -8.53 14.95 14.66
CA GLY A 179 -9.78 15.58 15.08
C GLY A 179 -9.87 15.64 16.61
N ASP A 180 -11.06 15.95 17.13
CA ASP A 180 -11.35 15.66 18.54
C ASP A 180 -11.19 14.14 18.77
N HIS A 181 -10.46 13.77 19.82
CA HIS A 181 -10.19 12.38 20.18
C HIS A 181 -11.40 11.73 20.91
N GLY A 182 -12.40 12.53 21.31
CA GLY A 182 -13.51 12.13 22.17
C GLY A 182 -14.58 11.21 21.55
N GLU A 183 -14.43 10.72 20.31
CA GLU A 183 -15.50 9.96 19.62
C GLU A 183 -15.14 8.51 19.23
N GLY A 184 -13.94 8.04 19.62
CA GLY A 184 -13.50 6.66 19.34
C GLY A 184 -13.47 6.30 17.85
N THR A 185 -13.67 5.01 17.53
CA THR A 185 -13.57 4.49 16.15
C THR A 185 -14.61 5.12 15.22
N VAL A 186 -15.83 5.36 15.72
CA VAL A 186 -16.95 5.84 14.89
C VAL A 186 -16.74 7.28 14.46
N GLY A 187 -16.34 8.16 15.38
CA GLY A 187 -16.02 9.54 15.01
C GLY A 187 -14.85 9.63 14.05
N ASP A 188 -13.82 8.80 14.24
CA ASP A 188 -12.66 8.78 13.35
C ASP A 188 -13.03 8.33 11.91
N LEU A 189 -13.95 7.38 11.76
CA LEU A 189 -14.53 6.99 10.47
C LEU A 189 -15.43 8.10 9.86
N LYS A 190 -16.32 8.69 10.67
CA LYS A 190 -17.28 9.69 10.19
C LYS A 190 -16.62 11.01 9.83
N ARG A 191 -15.58 11.43 10.57
CA ARG A 191 -14.75 12.58 10.21
C ARG A 191 -14.00 12.33 8.89
N SER A 192 -13.50 11.12 8.66
CA SER A 192 -12.91 10.73 7.37
C SER A 192 -13.90 10.93 6.20
N LEU A 193 -15.16 10.51 6.34
CA LEU A 193 -16.18 10.76 5.31
C LEU A 193 -16.54 12.23 5.18
N SER A 194 -16.73 12.93 6.30
CA SER A 194 -17.05 14.36 6.33
C SER A 194 -15.98 15.20 5.61
N GLN A 195 -14.68 14.91 5.81
CA GLN A 195 -13.60 15.65 5.15
C GLN A 195 -13.45 15.34 3.65
N MET A 196 -13.75 14.11 3.22
CA MET A 196 -13.57 13.68 1.82
C MET A 196 -14.83 13.87 0.95
N PHE A 197 -16.03 13.78 1.53
CA PHE A 197 -17.29 13.83 0.79
C PHE A 197 -18.24 14.93 1.26
N GLY A 198 -18.07 15.45 2.49
CA GLY A 198 -19.00 16.36 3.14
C GLY A 198 -18.40 17.72 3.49
N ASP A 199 -18.87 18.30 4.60
CA ASP A 199 -18.55 19.67 5.04
C ASP A 199 -17.23 19.80 5.81
N GLY A 200 -16.59 18.69 6.19
CA GLY A 200 -15.42 18.63 7.07
C GLY A 200 -15.72 18.93 8.56
N GLN A 201 -16.98 19.16 8.94
CA GLN A 201 -17.44 19.48 10.31
C GLN A 201 -18.29 18.38 10.94
N GLY A 202 -18.86 17.48 10.15
CA GLY A 202 -19.46 16.21 10.61
C GLY A 202 -20.50 15.63 9.65
N SER A 203 -21.04 16.44 8.75
CA SER A 203 -21.98 16.00 7.72
C SER A 203 -21.25 15.30 6.57
N TYR A 204 -21.89 14.28 5.99
CA TYR A 204 -21.51 13.61 4.74
C TYR A 204 -22.79 13.15 4.02
N PRO A 205 -22.81 13.12 2.67
CA PRO A 205 -23.99 12.74 1.92
C PRO A 205 -24.30 11.23 2.03
N GLU A 206 -25.57 10.87 1.85
CA GLU A 206 -25.98 9.47 1.74
C GLU A 206 -25.27 8.81 0.54
N GLY A 207 -24.79 7.58 0.74
CA GLY A 207 -23.98 6.86 -0.26
C GLY A 207 -22.50 7.24 -0.28
N ALA A 208 -22.01 8.12 0.60
CA ALA A 208 -20.58 8.29 0.85
C ALA A 208 -19.99 7.02 1.51
N TYR A 209 -18.84 6.56 0.99
CA TYR A 209 -18.12 5.39 1.53
C TYR A 209 -16.62 5.48 1.23
N VAL A 210 -15.81 4.78 2.03
CA VAL A 210 -14.41 4.44 1.71
C VAL A 210 -14.32 2.97 1.32
N ASP A 211 -13.39 2.63 0.44
CA ASP A 211 -13.23 1.24 0.01
C ASP A 211 -12.56 0.41 1.11
N MET A 212 -11.56 0.97 1.80
CA MET A 212 -10.92 0.30 2.94
C MET A 212 -10.60 1.26 4.09
N VAL A 213 -10.71 0.74 5.32
CA VAL A 213 -10.10 1.35 6.52
C VAL A 213 -8.98 0.45 7.02
N LEU A 214 -7.79 1.04 7.19
CA LEU A 214 -6.67 0.36 7.84
C LEU A 214 -6.54 0.77 9.31
N MET A 215 -6.41 -0.22 10.18
CA MET A 215 -5.89 -0.03 11.54
C MET A 215 -4.39 0.35 11.43
N HIS A 216 -4.02 1.51 11.95
CA HIS A 216 -2.75 2.19 11.65
C HIS A 216 -1.99 2.63 12.90
N ALA A 217 -0.67 2.55 12.98
CA ALA A 217 0.14 1.46 12.43
C ALA A 217 0.43 0.48 13.58
N LEU A 218 0.42 -0.82 13.33
CA LEU A 218 0.66 -1.84 14.35
C LEU A 218 2.13 -1.82 14.80
N ASN A 219 2.34 -1.67 16.10
CA ASN A 219 3.68 -1.59 16.70
C ASN A 219 4.05 -2.81 17.57
N ASN A 220 3.07 -3.41 18.26
CA ASN A 220 3.27 -4.48 19.23
C ASN A 220 2.03 -5.40 19.31
N ILE A 221 2.10 -6.45 20.14
CA ILE A 221 1.02 -7.43 20.31
C ILE A 221 -0.12 -6.88 21.18
N ALA A 222 0.15 -6.03 22.17
CA ALA A 222 -0.89 -5.45 23.04
C ALA A 222 -1.89 -4.58 22.24
N GLU A 223 -1.45 -3.86 21.21
CA GLU A 223 -2.33 -3.19 20.26
C GLU A 223 -3.24 -4.20 19.53
N VAL A 224 -2.70 -5.35 19.11
CA VAL A 224 -3.48 -6.42 18.45
C VAL A 224 -4.48 -7.03 19.42
N ASP A 225 -4.09 -7.26 20.69
CA ASP A 225 -4.99 -7.75 21.74
C ASP A 225 -6.19 -6.84 21.94
N VAL A 226 -5.98 -5.52 21.96
CA VAL A 226 -7.09 -4.56 22.05
C VAL A 226 -7.96 -4.58 20.81
N LEU A 227 -7.38 -4.62 19.60
CA LEU A 227 -8.15 -4.64 18.34
C LEU A 227 -9.09 -5.87 18.23
N TYR A 228 -8.71 -7.02 18.78
CA TYR A 228 -9.53 -8.25 18.78
C TYR A 228 -10.58 -8.34 19.91
N LYS A 229 -10.59 -7.44 20.90
CA LYS A 229 -11.66 -7.40 21.93
C LYS A 229 -13.02 -7.18 21.30
N GLY A 230 -14.03 -7.94 21.73
CA GLY A 230 -15.37 -7.97 21.13
C GLY A 230 -15.49 -8.86 19.88
N LEU A 231 -14.39 -9.41 19.36
CA LEU A 231 -14.40 -10.56 18.43
C LEU A 231 -14.04 -11.85 19.17
N GLU A 232 -12.91 -11.86 19.88
CA GLU A 232 -12.46 -13.00 20.69
C GLU A 232 -13.14 -13.07 22.06
N THR A 233 -13.77 -11.98 22.50
CA THR A 233 -14.52 -11.88 23.75
C THR A 233 -15.98 -11.48 23.48
N PRO A 234 -16.93 -11.78 24.37
CA PRO A 234 -18.27 -11.18 24.30
C PRO A 234 -18.21 -9.66 24.23
N ILE A 235 -19.17 -9.06 23.53
CA ILE A 235 -19.37 -7.61 23.52
C ILE A 235 -20.08 -7.24 24.81
N ASP A 236 -19.45 -6.40 25.62
CA ASP A 236 -20.05 -5.77 26.80
C ASP A 236 -20.56 -4.37 26.41
N PRO A 237 -21.87 -4.10 26.45
CA PRO A 237 -22.44 -2.79 26.16
C PRO A 237 -22.04 -1.69 27.15
N GLU A 238 -21.69 -2.03 28.39
CA GLU A 238 -21.23 -1.08 29.40
C GLU A 238 -19.69 -0.90 29.34
N GLY A 239 -18.98 -1.97 28.97
CA GLY A 239 -17.52 -1.99 28.76
C GLY A 239 -17.06 -1.39 27.42
N ASN A 240 -15.81 -1.68 27.05
CA ASN A 240 -15.19 -1.24 25.79
C ASN A 240 -14.55 -2.43 25.04
N PHE A 241 -14.42 -2.29 23.73
CA PHE A 241 -14.00 -3.34 22.80
C PHE A 241 -13.12 -2.74 21.69
N GLY A 242 -12.58 -3.56 20.80
CA GLY A 242 -11.62 -3.14 19.78
C GLY A 242 -12.27 -2.46 18.58
N THR A 243 -11.49 -1.61 17.91
CA THR A 243 -11.83 -0.99 16.61
C THR A 243 -12.35 -2.00 15.58
N MET A 244 -11.82 -3.23 15.55
CA MET A 244 -12.10 -4.20 14.48
C MET A 244 -13.56 -4.67 14.43
N VAL A 245 -14.24 -4.82 15.58
CA VAL A 245 -15.67 -5.19 15.61
C VAL A 245 -16.59 -4.02 15.21
N VAL A 246 -16.17 -2.77 15.45
CA VAL A 246 -16.88 -1.57 14.96
C VAL A 246 -16.75 -1.45 13.44
N LEU A 247 -15.54 -1.63 12.90
CA LEU A 247 -15.34 -1.62 11.45
C LEU A 247 -16.17 -2.72 10.77
N LYS A 248 -16.28 -3.90 11.38
CA LYS A 248 -17.17 -4.97 10.90
C LYS A 248 -18.64 -4.52 10.83
N ASP A 249 -19.16 -3.86 11.87
CA ASP A 249 -20.53 -3.32 11.85
C ASP A 249 -20.78 -2.34 10.69
N TYR A 250 -19.80 -1.46 10.41
CA TYR A 250 -19.87 -0.48 9.32
C TYR A 250 -19.56 -1.05 7.92
N ARG A 251 -19.04 -2.27 7.83
CA ARG A 251 -18.90 -3.05 6.59
C ARG A 251 -20.18 -3.82 6.28
N ASP A 252 -20.67 -4.56 7.28
CA ASP A 252 -21.74 -5.54 7.12
C ASP A 252 -23.13 -4.86 7.16
N GLY A 253 -23.23 -3.65 7.73
CA GLY A 253 -24.49 -2.95 8.01
C GLY A 253 -25.21 -3.55 9.22
N THR A 254 -24.43 -3.98 10.22
CA THR A 254 -24.93 -4.53 11.47
C THR A 254 -24.77 -3.53 12.61
N ASN A 255 -25.31 -3.88 13.79
CA ASN A 255 -25.20 -3.07 15.00
C ASN A 255 -24.89 -3.98 16.22
N LEU A 256 -23.93 -4.89 16.06
CA LEU A 256 -23.49 -5.83 17.10
C LEU A 256 -22.89 -5.08 18.30
N THR A 257 -22.22 -3.96 18.04
CA THR A 257 -21.56 -3.10 19.02
C THR A 257 -22.48 -2.08 19.69
N GLY A 258 -23.68 -1.87 19.16
CA GLY A 258 -24.54 -0.74 19.52
C GLY A 258 -24.13 0.61 18.89
N LEU A 259 -22.96 0.70 18.27
CA LEU A 259 -22.37 1.96 17.77
C LEU A 259 -22.73 2.30 16.30
N ASN A 260 -23.52 1.44 15.62
CA ASN A 260 -24.07 1.68 14.29
C ASN A 260 -25.61 1.55 14.28
N PRO A 261 -26.36 2.36 15.05
CA PRO A 261 -27.81 2.21 15.21
C PRO A 261 -28.59 2.39 13.90
N LYS A 262 -28.03 3.14 12.95
CA LYS A 262 -28.59 3.35 11.61
C LYS A 262 -28.27 2.23 10.61
N LYS A 263 -27.44 1.24 10.98
CA LYS A 263 -26.97 0.14 10.11
C LYS A 263 -26.31 0.64 8.82
N GLU A 264 -25.55 1.73 8.92
CA GLU A 264 -24.87 2.35 7.80
C GLU A 264 -23.79 1.41 7.23
N LYS A 265 -23.61 1.42 5.91
CA LYS A 265 -22.54 0.70 5.20
C LYS A 265 -21.55 1.72 4.65
N LEU A 266 -20.56 2.06 5.46
CA LEU A 266 -19.62 3.17 5.22
C LEU A 266 -18.25 2.71 4.71
N ILE A 267 -17.95 1.41 4.83
CA ILE A 267 -16.69 0.80 4.40
C ILE A 267 -16.98 -0.48 3.59
N ARG A 268 -16.09 -0.88 2.67
CA ARG A 268 -16.20 -2.18 1.96
C ARG A 268 -15.24 -3.24 2.51
N HIS A 269 -14.06 -2.81 2.92
CA HIS A 269 -12.96 -3.67 3.34
C HIS A 269 -12.32 -3.21 4.64
N ILE A 270 -11.76 -4.17 5.39
CA ILE A 270 -11.03 -3.93 6.64
C ILE A 270 -9.60 -4.40 6.45
N GLY A 271 -8.63 -3.63 6.91
CA GLY A 271 -7.23 -4.03 6.86
C GLY A 271 -6.41 -3.44 7.99
N PHE A 272 -5.11 -3.63 7.91
CA PHE A 272 -4.16 -3.05 8.84
C PHE A 272 -2.92 -2.53 8.12
N SER A 273 -2.08 -1.81 8.84
CA SER A 273 -0.80 -1.32 8.34
C SER A 273 0.28 -1.42 9.40
N GLY A 274 1.52 -1.59 8.99
CA GLY A 274 2.65 -1.64 9.90
C GLY A 274 3.97 -1.21 9.27
N HIS A 275 4.77 -0.51 10.08
CA HIS A 275 6.13 -0.11 9.73
C HIS A 275 7.19 -0.91 10.47
N LEU A 276 6.89 -1.35 11.69
CA LEU A 276 7.89 -1.70 12.69
C LEU A 276 8.13 -3.21 12.79
N ASN A 277 7.06 -3.95 13.04
CA ASN A 277 7.12 -5.21 13.77
C ASN A 277 6.46 -6.35 12.98
N SER A 278 7.28 -7.14 12.25
CA SER A 278 6.82 -8.37 11.58
C SER A 278 6.08 -9.33 12.52
N PRO A 279 6.61 -9.69 13.72
CA PRO A 279 5.90 -10.51 14.71
C PRO A 279 4.47 -10.04 15.03
N ALA A 280 4.28 -8.75 15.33
CA ALA A 280 2.95 -8.21 15.67
C ALA A 280 1.98 -8.29 14.48
N MET A 281 2.45 -8.01 13.26
CA MET A 281 1.62 -8.14 12.05
C MET A 281 1.31 -9.60 11.70
N ILE A 282 2.22 -10.55 11.96
CA ILE A 282 1.96 -11.98 11.81
C ILE A 282 0.89 -12.42 12.83
N ASN A 283 0.99 -11.99 14.10
CA ASN A 283 -0.03 -12.23 15.12
C ASN A 283 -1.41 -11.71 14.70
N MET A 284 -1.46 -10.50 14.12
CA MET A 284 -2.68 -9.90 13.56
C MET A 284 -3.35 -10.81 12.52
N ILE A 285 -2.58 -11.36 11.56
CA ILE A 285 -3.10 -12.25 10.52
C ILE A 285 -3.52 -13.62 11.08
N GLN A 286 -2.71 -14.18 12.00
CA GLN A 286 -2.92 -15.51 12.57
C GLN A 286 -4.20 -15.64 13.41
N ARG A 287 -4.63 -14.54 14.04
CA ARG A 287 -5.83 -14.48 14.89
C ARG A 287 -7.12 -14.28 14.11
N ASP A 288 -7.05 -13.90 12.83
CA ASP A 288 -8.24 -13.67 12.02
C ASP A 288 -8.91 -15.00 11.63
N LYS A 289 -9.79 -15.46 12.52
CA LYS A 289 -10.67 -16.63 12.36
C LYS A 289 -11.98 -16.30 11.63
N TRP A 290 -12.23 -15.02 11.37
CA TRP A 290 -13.48 -14.50 10.76
C TRP A 290 -13.28 -14.04 9.31
N ASP A 291 -12.05 -14.11 8.81
CA ASP A 291 -11.63 -13.68 7.48
C ASP A 291 -11.95 -12.20 7.20
N LEU A 292 -11.80 -11.35 8.22
CA LEU A 292 -12.07 -9.91 8.17
C LEU A 292 -10.95 -9.09 7.52
N LEU A 293 -9.70 -9.58 7.48
CA LEU A 293 -8.56 -8.82 7.00
C LEU A 293 -8.40 -8.95 5.48
N ASP A 294 -8.83 -7.92 4.76
CA ASP A 294 -8.82 -7.83 3.30
C ASP A 294 -7.52 -7.23 2.73
N GLY A 295 -6.86 -6.32 3.48
CA GLY A 295 -5.67 -5.61 3.02
C GLY A 295 -4.60 -5.38 4.09
N MET A 296 -3.33 -5.36 3.65
CA MET A 296 -2.17 -5.06 4.48
C MET A 296 -1.30 -4.01 3.78
N LEU A 297 -1.08 -2.87 4.45
CA LEU A 297 -0.12 -1.86 4.01
C LEU A 297 1.20 -2.02 4.78
N VAL A 298 2.28 -2.35 4.09
CA VAL A 298 3.56 -2.75 4.71
C VAL A 298 4.73 -1.95 4.17
N ALA A 299 5.70 -1.64 5.03
CA ALA A 299 6.97 -1.05 4.59
C ALA A 299 7.77 -2.06 3.74
N ILE A 300 8.28 -1.64 2.58
CA ILE A 300 9.18 -2.46 1.76
C ILE A 300 10.02 -1.57 0.84
N ASN A 301 11.33 -1.75 0.86
CA ASN A 301 12.31 -1.10 -0.01
C ASN A 301 13.62 -1.92 -0.04
N SER A 302 14.62 -1.47 -0.81
CA SER A 302 15.89 -2.19 -1.00
C SER A 302 16.81 -2.28 0.22
N ASN A 303 16.46 -1.65 1.35
CA ASN A 303 17.17 -1.80 2.62
C ASN A 303 16.39 -2.65 3.66
N ASP A 304 15.29 -3.31 3.27
CA ASP A 304 14.46 -4.14 4.16
C ASP A 304 15.25 -5.24 4.90
N LYS A 305 16.24 -5.88 4.24
CA LYS A 305 17.09 -6.92 4.85
C LYS A 305 18.13 -6.41 5.86
N LEU A 306 18.32 -5.09 5.98
CA LEU A 306 19.19 -4.50 7.02
C LEU A 306 18.49 -4.42 8.39
N TYR A 307 17.25 -4.90 8.47
CA TYR A 307 16.33 -4.83 9.60
C TYR A 307 15.60 -6.16 9.78
N LEU A 308 14.66 -6.26 10.73
CA LEU A 308 13.69 -7.36 10.80
C LEU A 308 12.72 -7.28 9.61
N ASN A 309 13.19 -7.79 8.47
CA ASN A 309 12.59 -7.59 7.16
C ASN A 309 11.14 -8.07 7.08
N HIS A 310 10.37 -7.43 6.19
CA HIS A 310 8.99 -7.82 5.95
C HIS A 310 8.84 -8.83 4.80
N GLN A 311 9.76 -8.79 3.81
CA GLN A 311 9.64 -9.60 2.58
C GLN A 311 9.72 -11.12 2.78
N TYR A 312 10.42 -11.60 3.81
CA TYR A 312 10.52 -13.03 4.12
C TYR A 312 9.75 -13.45 5.38
N ASN A 313 9.09 -12.50 6.05
CA ASN A 313 8.34 -12.72 7.28
C ASN A 313 6.83 -12.49 7.07
N VAL A 314 6.34 -11.27 7.26
CA VAL A 314 4.88 -10.99 7.21
C VAL A 314 4.28 -11.08 5.80
N ILE A 315 5.02 -10.69 4.75
CA ILE A 315 4.50 -10.65 3.38
C ILE A 315 4.05 -12.05 2.90
N PRO A 316 4.85 -13.13 3.04
CA PRO A 316 4.40 -14.49 2.73
C PRO A 316 3.18 -14.98 3.53
N VAL A 317 3.01 -14.52 4.78
CA VAL A 317 1.85 -14.90 5.62
C VAL A 317 0.57 -14.21 5.13
N ALA A 318 0.67 -12.94 4.71
CA ALA A 318 -0.43 -12.21 4.09
C ALA A 318 -0.80 -12.77 2.70
N GLU A 319 0.20 -13.12 1.88
CA GLU A 319 0.02 -13.74 0.56
C GLU A 319 -0.68 -15.10 0.68
N ALA A 320 -0.27 -15.95 1.63
CA ALA A 320 -0.89 -17.24 1.91
C ALA A 320 -2.35 -17.14 2.45
N LYS A 321 -2.77 -15.96 2.91
CA LYS A 321 -4.16 -15.64 3.29
C LYS A 321 -4.93 -14.88 2.18
N ASN A 322 -4.32 -14.70 0.99
CA ASN A 322 -4.86 -13.91 -0.12
C ASN A 322 -5.21 -12.46 0.29
N ILE A 323 -4.43 -11.85 1.19
CA ILE A 323 -4.63 -10.46 1.62
C ILE A 323 -4.05 -9.52 0.56
N GLY A 324 -4.77 -8.42 0.25
CA GLY A 324 -4.29 -7.39 -0.65
C GLY A 324 -3.10 -6.62 -0.07
N ILE A 325 -1.88 -6.98 -0.48
CA ILE A 325 -0.65 -6.34 0.03
C ILE A 325 -0.29 -5.07 -0.77
N ILE A 326 -0.21 -3.95 -0.05
CA ILE A 326 0.23 -2.64 -0.56
C ILE A 326 1.62 -2.31 0.01
N ALA A 327 2.54 -1.93 -0.86
CA ALA A 327 3.87 -1.45 -0.49
C ALA A 327 3.86 0.05 -0.12
N MET A 328 4.59 0.42 0.93
CA MET A 328 4.91 1.80 1.29
C MET A 328 6.37 1.97 1.71
N LYS A 329 6.78 3.22 1.95
CA LYS A 329 8.15 3.60 2.33
C LYS A 329 9.22 3.12 1.32
N VAL A 330 8.84 3.04 0.04
CA VAL A 330 9.71 2.75 -1.13
C VAL A 330 10.99 3.60 -1.15
N PHE A 331 10.90 4.87 -0.72
CA PHE A 331 12.03 5.80 -0.61
C PHE A 331 12.42 6.13 0.85
N SER A 332 12.05 5.28 1.82
CA SER A 332 12.32 5.44 3.26
C SER A 332 11.95 6.81 3.82
N ASP A 333 10.73 7.28 3.54
CA ASP A 333 10.25 8.63 3.91
C ASP A 333 11.14 9.79 3.41
N GLY A 334 11.85 9.59 2.29
CA GLY A 334 12.80 10.55 1.72
C GLY A 334 14.25 10.37 2.19
N ALA A 335 14.52 9.49 3.16
CA ALA A 335 15.87 9.25 3.69
C ALA A 335 16.83 8.60 2.68
N MET A 336 16.30 8.00 1.61
CA MET A 336 17.09 7.56 0.44
C MET A 336 17.73 8.72 -0.34
N TYR A 337 17.33 9.97 -0.05
CA TYR A 337 17.73 11.18 -0.79
C TYR A 337 18.29 12.27 0.14
N SER A 338 17.90 13.53 -0.08
CA SER A 338 18.38 14.70 0.67
C SER A 338 18.01 14.70 2.15
N LYS A 339 16.91 14.04 2.53
CA LYS A 339 16.38 14.09 3.89
C LYS A 339 17.23 13.26 4.89
N TYR A 340 17.16 13.62 6.17
CA TYR A 340 17.67 12.82 7.28
C TYR A 340 16.78 11.60 7.55
N ALA A 341 17.35 10.58 8.22
CA ALA A 341 16.67 9.34 8.59
C ALA A 341 15.82 9.49 9.87
N ALA A 342 14.77 10.31 9.81
CA ALA A 342 13.69 10.35 10.79
C ALA A 342 12.38 10.84 10.15
N TRP A 343 11.27 10.76 10.89
CA TRP A 343 9.93 11.13 10.42
C TRP A 343 9.84 12.56 9.89
N THR A 344 9.13 12.74 8.76
CA THR A 344 8.77 14.08 8.26
C THR A 344 7.87 14.80 9.25
N ARG A 345 8.19 16.06 9.58
CA ARG A 345 7.44 16.90 10.54
C ARG A 345 6.89 18.21 9.93
N ASP A 346 7.33 18.57 8.74
CA ASP A 346 6.96 19.79 8.02
C ASP A 346 7.30 19.65 6.51
N HIS A 347 6.95 20.67 5.73
CA HIS A 347 7.15 20.68 4.28
C HIS A 347 8.62 20.71 3.82
N ASN A 348 9.58 21.07 4.67
CA ASN A 348 11.00 21.09 4.33
C ASN A 348 11.59 19.67 4.24
N GLY A 349 10.95 18.69 4.91
CA GLY A 349 11.30 17.27 4.80
C GLY A 349 10.81 16.61 3.50
N VAL A 350 10.02 17.29 2.66
CA VAL A 350 9.44 16.72 1.44
C VAL A 350 10.46 16.74 0.29
N VAL A 351 10.79 15.56 -0.23
CA VAL A 351 11.65 15.42 -1.41
C VAL A 351 10.88 15.78 -2.68
N ARG A 352 11.36 16.80 -3.40
CA ARG A 352 10.72 17.38 -4.60
C ARG A 352 11.40 17.01 -5.93
N THR A 353 12.39 16.12 -5.92
CA THR A 353 13.16 15.69 -7.12
C THR A 353 12.83 14.25 -7.54
N VAL A 354 13.11 13.90 -8.80
CA VAL A 354 13.04 12.52 -9.30
C VAL A 354 14.39 11.82 -9.04
N GLY A 355 14.53 11.21 -7.86
CA GLY A 355 15.76 10.53 -7.45
C GLY A 355 16.99 11.45 -7.44
N THR A 356 18.17 10.83 -7.55
CA THR A 356 19.45 11.46 -7.90
C THR A 356 20.18 10.63 -8.96
N ARG A 357 21.38 11.03 -9.37
CA ARG A 357 22.24 10.24 -10.27
C ARG A 357 22.76 8.98 -9.59
N GLU A 358 23.05 9.09 -8.29
CA GLU A 358 23.62 8.05 -7.43
C GLU A 358 22.53 7.06 -7.01
N ILE A 359 21.34 7.57 -6.68
CA ILE A 359 20.15 6.78 -6.30
C ILE A 359 18.99 7.12 -7.25
N PRO A 360 18.89 6.47 -8.43
CA PRO A 360 17.75 6.65 -9.32
C PRO A 360 16.45 6.15 -8.66
N SER A 361 15.30 6.79 -8.91
CA SER A 361 14.03 6.36 -8.30
C SER A 361 13.48 5.05 -8.86
N LYS A 362 13.69 4.80 -10.16
CA LYS A 362 13.11 3.66 -10.87
C LYS A 362 13.49 2.29 -10.25
N PRO A 363 14.77 1.95 -9.99
CA PRO A 363 15.13 0.67 -9.40
C PRO A 363 14.51 0.41 -8.02
N LEU A 364 14.31 1.46 -7.20
CA LEU A 364 13.71 1.33 -5.87
C LEU A 364 12.21 1.01 -5.96
N ILE A 365 11.50 1.62 -6.93
CA ILE A 365 10.11 1.28 -7.26
C ILE A 365 10.02 -0.15 -7.81
N GLU A 366 10.89 -0.50 -8.75
CA GLU A 366 10.93 -1.84 -9.36
C GLU A 366 11.24 -2.93 -8.33
N TYR A 367 12.15 -2.65 -7.37
CA TYR A 367 12.45 -3.56 -6.25
C TYR A 367 11.19 -3.82 -5.42
N ALA A 368 10.51 -2.77 -4.96
CA ALA A 368 9.32 -2.89 -4.12
C ALA A 368 8.17 -3.62 -4.85
N LEU A 369 7.92 -3.29 -6.13
CA LEU A 369 6.82 -3.87 -6.91
C LEU A 369 7.11 -5.26 -7.51
N SER A 370 8.37 -5.69 -7.55
CA SER A 370 8.75 -7.04 -7.94
C SER A 370 8.93 -8.00 -6.76
N THR A 371 8.93 -7.50 -5.51
CA THR A 371 8.84 -8.35 -4.31
C THR A 371 7.57 -9.21 -4.42
N PRO A 372 7.65 -10.55 -4.24
CA PRO A 372 6.48 -11.43 -4.22
C PRO A 372 5.39 -10.94 -3.25
N GLY A 373 4.14 -11.29 -3.53
CA GLY A 373 2.96 -10.83 -2.77
C GLY A 373 2.54 -9.37 -2.95
N ILE A 374 3.40 -8.45 -3.41
CA ILE A 374 3.02 -7.02 -3.56
C ILE A 374 2.05 -6.83 -4.75
N HIS A 375 0.97 -6.08 -4.53
CA HIS A 375 -0.04 -5.79 -5.57
C HIS A 375 0.08 -4.36 -6.12
N THR A 376 0.28 -3.38 -5.25
CA THR A 376 0.47 -1.96 -5.62
C THR A 376 1.42 -1.28 -4.64
N ALA A 377 2.02 -0.17 -5.03
CA ALA A 377 2.88 0.66 -4.18
C ALA A 377 2.31 2.07 -4.06
N ILE A 378 2.03 2.52 -2.84
CA ILE A 378 1.66 3.90 -2.59
C ILE A 378 2.90 4.78 -2.47
N ILE A 379 2.98 5.79 -3.32
CA ILE A 379 4.12 6.70 -3.36
C ILE A 379 3.63 8.13 -3.17
N GLY A 380 4.11 8.78 -2.12
CA GLY A 380 3.85 10.20 -1.88
C GLY A 380 4.60 11.05 -2.90
N ILE A 381 3.93 12.09 -3.42
CA ILE A 381 4.48 13.01 -4.41
C ILE A 381 4.79 14.34 -3.72
N GLY A 382 6.04 14.80 -3.84
CA GLY A 382 6.47 16.13 -3.43
C GLY A 382 6.24 17.19 -4.52
N GLN A 383 6.44 16.82 -5.79
CA GLN A 383 6.39 17.74 -6.92
C GLN A 383 5.85 17.07 -8.19
N ILE A 384 4.95 17.79 -8.89
CA ILE A 384 4.63 17.53 -10.30
C ILE A 384 5.23 18.64 -11.19
N SER A 385 5.44 18.32 -12.47
CA SER A 385 5.94 19.25 -13.48
C SER A 385 5.31 18.92 -14.83
N ASP A 386 5.33 19.89 -15.75
CA ASP A 386 5.03 19.69 -17.17
C ASP A 386 6.23 19.08 -17.93
N ASP A 387 7.44 19.21 -17.36
CA ASP A 387 8.58 18.42 -17.78
C ASP A 387 8.44 17.01 -17.19
N ASN A 388 8.07 16.05 -18.04
CA ASN A 388 7.87 14.66 -17.64
C ASN A 388 9.12 14.01 -17.05
N LEU A 389 10.34 14.50 -17.33
CA LEU A 389 11.57 13.99 -16.70
C LEU A 389 11.73 14.49 -15.26
N LYS A 390 11.08 15.62 -14.91
CA LYS A 390 11.09 16.22 -13.56
C LYS A 390 9.82 15.92 -12.76
N CYS A 391 8.77 15.40 -13.40
CA CYS A 391 7.52 15.07 -12.73
C CYS A 391 7.62 13.71 -12.03
N GLN A 392 7.68 13.71 -10.69
CA GLN A 392 7.75 12.48 -9.89
C GLN A 392 6.61 11.52 -10.22
N LEU A 393 5.37 12.01 -10.32
CA LEU A 393 4.21 11.17 -10.62
C LEU A 393 4.34 10.42 -11.96
N VAL A 394 4.84 11.08 -13.01
CA VAL A 394 5.06 10.46 -14.34
C VAL A 394 6.22 9.46 -14.31
N GLN A 395 7.32 9.79 -13.65
CA GLN A 395 8.48 8.90 -13.55
C GLN A 395 8.18 7.66 -12.69
N ASN A 396 7.43 7.84 -11.60
CA ASN A 396 6.94 6.74 -10.77
C ASN A 396 5.97 5.84 -11.54
N TYR A 397 5.08 6.43 -12.36
CA TYR A 397 4.15 5.68 -13.21
C TYR A 397 4.89 4.78 -14.20
N TYR A 398 5.90 5.30 -14.90
CA TYR A 398 6.73 4.50 -15.81
C TYR A 398 7.52 3.39 -15.10
N ALA A 399 8.06 3.66 -13.91
CA ALA A 399 8.75 2.65 -13.10
C ALA A 399 7.81 1.55 -12.57
N ALA A 400 6.55 1.88 -12.33
CA ALA A 400 5.55 0.93 -11.85
C ALA A 400 5.03 -0.06 -12.91
N GLN A 401 5.41 0.09 -14.20
CA GLN A 401 4.99 -0.82 -15.28
C GLN A 401 5.80 -2.14 -15.29
N ILE A 402 5.92 -2.77 -14.13
CA ILE A 402 6.72 -3.97 -13.86
C ILE A 402 5.85 -5.12 -13.36
N LYS A 403 6.13 -6.35 -13.80
CA LYS A 403 5.42 -7.56 -13.35
C LYS A 403 5.89 -7.98 -11.95
N SER A 404 5.04 -8.66 -11.18
CA SER A 404 5.47 -9.29 -9.93
C SER A 404 6.57 -10.33 -10.21
N GLY A 405 7.55 -10.44 -9.32
CA GLY A 405 8.65 -11.41 -9.42
C GLY A 405 9.60 -11.23 -10.61
N SER A 406 9.56 -10.12 -11.36
CA SER A 406 10.31 -10.02 -12.62
C SER A 406 11.74 -9.49 -12.52
N LEU A 407 12.21 -9.11 -11.32
CA LEU A 407 13.64 -8.87 -11.09
C LEU A 407 14.32 -10.20 -10.72
N THR A 408 15.48 -10.47 -11.32
CA THR A 408 16.34 -11.59 -10.92
C THR A 408 16.93 -11.35 -9.53
N GLU A 409 17.31 -12.42 -8.83
CA GLU A 409 17.96 -12.30 -7.51
C GLU A 409 19.26 -11.48 -7.59
N GLU A 410 20.07 -11.70 -8.63
CA GLU A 410 21.25 -10.88 -8.96
C GLU A 410 20.89 -9.39 -9.03
N ARG A 411 19.82 -9.02 -9.76
CA ARG A 411 19.40 -7.63 -9.89
C ARG A 411 18.83 -7.06 -8.58
N ARG A 412 18.21 -7.88 -7.73
CA ARG A 412 17.78 -7.46 -6.37
C ARG A 412 19.00 -7.14 -5.51
N LEU A 413 19.97 -8.05 -5.46
CA LEU A 413 21.24 -7.88 -4.72
C LEU A 413 22.04 -6.65 -5.19
N GLU A 414 22.07 -6.37 -6.49
CA GLU A 414 22.67 -5.13 -7.03
C GLU A 414 22.00 -3.87 -6.47
N ILE A 415 20.67 -3.83 -6.43
CA ILE A 415 19.91 -2.67 -5.95
C ILE A 415 20.12 -2.52 -4.44
N GLU A 416 20.03 -3.59 -3.66
CA GLU A 416 20.30 -3.61 -2.22
C GLU A 416 21.70 -3.08 -1.91
N LYS A 417 22.73 -3.58 -2.61
CA LYS A 417 24.12 -3.11 -2.47
C LYS A 417 24.26 -1.63 -2.84
N SER A 418 23.51 -1.16 -3.84
CA SER A 418 23.52 0.26 -4.23
C SER A 418 22.89 1.18 -3.19
N THR A 419 21.98 0.71 -2.33
CA THR A 419 21.32 1.53 -1.30
C THR A 419 21.83 1.28 0.12
N ALA A 420 22.56 0.19 0.38
CA ALA A 420 23.01 -0.19 1.72
C ALA A 420 23.97 0.81 2.38
N HIS A 421 24.65 1.65 1.60
CA HIS A 421 25.54 2.71 2.12
C HIS A 421 24.81 4.01 2.46
N VAL A 422 23.57 4.18 1.99
CA VAL A 422 22.80 5.43 2.16
C VAL A 422 22.48 5.62 3.64
N LYS A 423 22.91 6.76 4.20
CA LYS A 423 22.84 7.07 5.65
C LYS A 423 23.40 5.93 6.53
N GLU A 424 24.51 5.31 6.12
CA GLU A 424 25.13 4.17 6.83
C GLU A 424 24.20 2.95 6.96
N GLY A 425 23.28 2.76 6.01
CA GLY A 425 22.27 1.70 6.04
C GLY A 425 21.07 1.99 6.94
N LYS A 426 21.11 3.08 7.72
CA LYS A 426 20.11 3.42 8.75
C LYS A 426 18.84 4.07 8.17
N THR A 427 18.46 3.73 6.94
CA THR A 427 17.34 4.38 6.23
C THR A 427 15.98 4.03 6.80
N ASN A 428 15.82 2.83 7.35
CA ASN A 428 14.52 2.32 7.80
C ASN A 428 14.41 2.40 9.33
N TYR A 429 14.66 3.59 9.88
CA TYR A 429 14.49 3.97 11.30
C TYR A 429 13.09 3.70 11.89
N PHE A 430 12.15 3.21 11.08
CA PHE A 430 10.79 2.84 11.40
C PHE A 430 10.56 1.32 11.46
N GLN A 431 11.59 0.49 11.21
CA GLN A 431 11.58 -0.98 11.32
C GLN A 431 12.35 -1.44 12.56
N SER A 432 11.97 -2.59 13.13
CA SER A 432 12.74 -3.24 14.21
C SER A 432 14.16 -3.60 13.74
N PRO A 433 15.17 -3.57 14.64
CA PRO A 433 16.54 -3.94 14.31
C PRO A 433 16.67 -5.33 13.68
N TYR A 434 17.77 -5.58 12.98
CA TYR A 434 18.09 -6.91 12.48
C TYR A 434 18.49 -7.85 13.63
N GLU A 435 17.83 -9.01 13.71
CA GLU A 435 18.03 -10.01 14.79
C GLU A 435 18.68 -11.31 14.30
N GLY A 436 18.90 -11.47 12.99
CA GLY A 436 19.39 -12.72 12.40
C GLY A 436 18.30 -13.79 12.22
N LEU A 437 18.70 -14.99 11.80
CA LEU A 437 17.80 -16.13 11.69
C LEU A 437 17.48 -16.63 13.10
N THR A 438 16.20 -16.67 13.48
CA THR A 438 15.83 -17.07 14.85
C THR A 438 15.58 -18.58 14.95
N PRO A 439 15.73 -19.17 16.15
CA PRO A 439 15.17 -20.49 16.43
C PRO A 439 13.62 -20.48 16.30
N PRO A 440 12.99 -21.66 16.23
CA PRO A 440 11.53 -21.75 16.26
C PRO A 440 10.99 -21.27 17.62
N GLN A 441 9.83 -20.63 17.59
CA GLN A 441 9.29 -19.88 18.74
C GLN A 441 8.32 -20.74 19.57
N ASN A 442 8.12 -20.41 20.85
CA ASN A 442 7.12 -21.01 21.73
C ASN A 442 7.10 -22.55 21.71
N ILE A 443 8.26 -23.19 21.82
CA ILE A 443 8.36 -24.65 21.72
C ILE A 443 7.76 -25.29 22.98
N GLN A 444 6.94 -26.32 22.79
CA GLN A 444 6.31 -27.09 23.87
C GLN A 444 6.49 -28.58 23.60
N VAL A 445 6.74 -29.34 24.67
CA VAL A 445 6.77 -30.80 24.65
C VAL A 445 5.62 -31.35 25.46
N MET A 446 4.88 -32.31 24.88
CA MET A 446 3.69 -32.89 25.47
C MET A 446 3.68 -34.42 25.30
N GLY A 447 2.98 -35.09 26.21
CA GLY A 447 2.63 -36.51 26.08
C GLY A 447 3.48 -37.49 26.92
N ASP A 448 2.78 -38.49 27.46
CA ASP A 448 3.38 -39.48 28.38
C ASP A 448 3.92 -40.71 27.65
N LYS A 449 3.24 -41.15 26.57
CA LYS A 449 3.59 -42.35 25.79
C LYS A 449 3.95 -42.03 24.34
N GLU A 450 3.16 -41.18 23.71
CA GLU A 450 3.50 -40.53 22.44
C GLU A 450 4.13 -39.18 22.75
N LEU A 451 5.24 -38.86 22.09
CA LEU A 451 5.88 -37.57 22.16
C LEU A 451 5.29 -36.64 21.11
N GLU A 452 4.77 -35.49 21.52
CA GLU A 452 4.43 -34.40 20.63
C GLU A 452 5.28 -33.16 20.96
N ILE A 453 6.05 -32.69 19.99
CA ILE A 453 6.79 -31.42 20.06
C ILE A 453 6.06 -30.44 19.15
N THR A 454 5.70 -29.26 19.65
CA THR A 454 5.04 -28.21 18.88
C THR A 454 5.81 -26.90 18.95
N TRP A 455 5.74 -26.09 17.90
CA TRP A 455 6.40 -24.78 17.83
C TRP A 455 5.71 -23.81 16.87
N ASN A 456 5.93 -22.52 17.08
CA ASN A 456 5.57 -21.45 16.16
C ASN A 456 6.72 -21.13 15.21
N THR A 457 6.40 -20.44 14.11
CA THR A 457 7.38 -20.05 13.10
C THR A 457 8.55 -19.27 13.70
N ALA A 458 9.75 -19.53 13.16
CA ALA A 458 10.89 -18.64 13.30
C ALA A 458 10.72 -17.37 12.44
N TYR A 459 11.66 -16.43 12.57
CA TYR A 459 11.79 -15.26 11.70
C TYR A 459 13.01 -15.40 10.78
N ALA A 460 12.79 -15.07 9.51
CA ALA A 460 13.77 -15.11 8.43
C ALA A 460 14.68 -13.87 8.44
N ALA A 461 15.94 -14.07 8.06
CA ALA A 461 16.95 -13.03 7.86
C ALA A 461 17.22 -12.78 6.37
N ASP A 462 18.40 -13.12 5.87
CA ASP A 462 18.83 -12.83 4.48
C ASP A 462 18.16 -13.71 3.41
N ALA A 463 17.53 -14.82 3.82
CA ALA A 463 16.86 -15.77 2.95
C ALA A 463 15.53 -16.26 3.57
N PRO A 464 14.54 -16.66 2.76
CA PRO A 464 13.30 -17.26 3.27
C PRO A 464 13.56 -18.55 4.06
N LEU A 465 12.69 -18.84 5.04
CA LEU A 465 12.70 -20.13 5.73
C LEU A 465 12.46 -21.30 4.76
N SER A 466 13.13 -22.42 5.02
CA SER A 466 13.07 -23.64 4.21
C SER A 466 12.32 -24.75 4.95
N HIS A 467 12.79 -25.13 6.13
CA HIS A 467 12.23 -26.21 6.93
C HIS A 467 12.77 -26.18 8.37
N TYR A 468 12.23 -27.07 9.20
CA TYR A 468 12.70 -27.38 10.54
C TYR A 468 13.26 -28.80 10.58
N GLU A 469 14.36 -28.99 11.28
CA GLU A 469 14.93 -30.30 11.60
C GLU A 469 14.70 -30.60 13.09
N VAL A 470 14.18 -31.77 13.43
CA VAL A 470 14.00 -32.23 14.81
C VAL A 470 15.04 -33.30 15.11
N PHE A 471 15.81 -33.11 16.18
CA PHE A 471 16.86 -34.03 16.62
C PHE A 471 16.50 -34.69 17.95
N HIS A 472 16.94 -35.94 18.13
CA HIS A 472 17.06 -36.63 19.43
C HIS A 472 18.54 -36.91 19.68
N GLY A 473 19.16 -36.23 20.66
CA GLY A 473 20.61 -36.17 20.77
C GLY A 473 21.23 -35.57 19.49
N GLU A 474 22.00 -36.39 18.77
CA GLU A 474 22.57 -36.06 17.45
C GLU A 474 21.82 -36.73 16.28
N GLU A 475 20.85 -37.61 16.54
CA GLU A 475 20.03 -38.29 15.53
C GLU A 475 18.98 -37.33 14.95
N LEU A 476 18.99 -37.09 13.64
CA LEU A 476 17.91 -36.39 12.94
C LEU A 476 16.68 -37.31 12.87
N VAL A 477 15.63 -37.00 13.63
CA VAL A 477 14.41 -37.83 13.72
C VAL A 477 13.28 -37.35 12.83
N ALA A 478 13.25 -36.08 12.41
CA ALA A 478 12.29 -35.57 11.43
C ALA A 478 12.74 -34.29 10.71
N THR A 479 12.19 -34.09 9.50
CA THR A 479 12.23 -32.82 8.77
C THR A 479 10.80 -32.35 8.51
N VAL A 480 10.48 -31.11 8.89
CA VAL A 480 9.14 -30.51 8.73
C VAL A 480 9.28 -29.27 7.85
N LEU A 481 8.69 -29.31 6.65
CA LEU A 481 8.77 -28.18 5.71
C LEU A 481 8.11 -26.92 6.28
N HIS A 482 8.74 -25.76 6.06
CA HIS A 482 8.15 -24.48 6.45
C HIS A 482 7.08 -24.07 5.44
N THR A 483 5.89 -23.74 5.95
CA THR A 483 4.84 -23.03 5.24
C THR A 483 4.50 -21.76 6.02
N PRO A 484 4.12 -20.64 5.37
CA PRO A 484 3.73 -19.43 6.10
C PRO A 484 2.63 -19.75 7.12
N GLN A 485 2.90 -19.50 8.40
CA GLN A 485 1.99 -19.89 9.49
C GLN A 485 0.81 -18.90 9.55
N THR A 486 -0.28 -19.20 8.82
CA THR A 486 -1.45 -18.32 8.64
C THR A 486 -2.49 -18.38 9.76
N THR A 487 -2.30 -19.23 10.78
CA THR A 487 -3.19 -19.34 11.94
C THR A 487 -2.37 -19.52 13.22
N THR A 488 -3.00 -19.41 14.39
CA THR A 488 -2.34 -19.70 15.68
C THR A 488 -2.06 -21.20 15.92
N ALA A 489 -2.34 -22.09 14.96
CA ALA A 489 -2.00 -23.51 15.08
C ALA A 489 -0.49 -23.71 14.90
N PRO A 490 0.21 -24.38 15.82
CA PRO A 490 1.65 -24.58 15.73
C PRO A 490 2.03 -25.67 14.71
N PHE A 491 3.25 -25.59 14.21
CA PHE A 491 3.96 -26.74 13.63
C PHE A 491 4.08 -27.84 14.67
N ARG A 492 4.20 -29.09 14.22
CA ARG A 492 4.32 -30.24 15.11
C ARG A 492 5.17 -31.37 14.54
N TYR A 493 5.77 -32.10 15.46
CA TYR A 493 6.33 -33.43 15.26
C TYR A 493 5.66 -34.38 16.27
N LYS A 494 5.29 -35.58 15.81
CA LYS A 494 4.81 -36.68 16.67
C LYS A 494 5.70 -37.91 16.46
N GLY A 495 6.05 -38.59 17.54
CA GLY A 495 6.84 -39.81 17.49
C GLY A 495 6.79 -40.61 18.79
N THR A 496 7.51 -41.73 18.84
CA THR A 496 7.67 -42.51 20.08
C THR A 496 8.51 -41.72 21.07
N LYS A 497 8.06 -41.62 22.34
CA LYS A 497 8.84 -41.00 23.40
C LYS A 497 10.07 -41.85 23.71
N LYS A 498 11.27 -41.31 23.44
CA LYS A 498 12.56 -41.83 23.93
C LYS A 498 13.06 -40.84 24.99
N GLU A 499 13.61 -41.33 26.09
CA GLU A 499 14.28 -40.44 27.07
C GLU A 499 15.46 -39.71 26.43
N GLY A 500 15.74 -38.49 26.90
CA GLY A 500 16.96 -37.76 26.52
C GLY A 500 16.71 -36.32 26.09
N SER A 501 17.57 -35.80 25.21
CA SER A 501 17.52 -34.43 24.71
C SER A 501 16.89 -34.34 23.33
N TYR A 502 16.01 -33.36 23.16
CA TYR A 502 15.47 -32.96 21.86
C TYR A 502 15.81 -31.50 21.56
N LYS A 503 15.96 -31.16 20.28
CA LYS A 503 16.05 -29.78 19.78
C LYS A 503 15.36 -29.66 18.42
N VAL A 504 14.85 -28.46 18.12
CA VAL A 504 14.32 -28.11 16.80
C VAL A 504 15.20 -27.02 16.20
N VAL A 505 15.65 -27.22 14.96
CA VAL A 505 16.56 -26.32 14.26
C VAL A 505 15.86 -25.69 13.06
N THR A 506 15.79 -24.36 13.00
CA THR A 506 15.35 -23.62 11.82
C THR A 506 16.43 -23.70 10.74
N ILE A 507 16.04 -24.01 9.50
CA ILE A 507 16.89 -23.98 8.31
C ILE A 507 16.32 -22.96 7.31
N ASP A 508 17.13 -22.00 6.85
CA ASP A 508 16.76 -21.08 5.75
C ASP A 508 17.19 -21.60 4.37
N LYS A 509 16.73 -20.96 3.29
CA LYS A 509 17.09 -21.32 1.91
C LYS A 509 18.55 -21.00 1.54
N GLY A 510 19.26 -20.25 2.36
CA GLY A 510 20.71 -20.03 2.26
C GLY A 510 21.53 -21.10 3.01
N GLY A 511 20.88 -22.03 3.71
CA GLY A 511 21.53 -23.06 4.52
C GLY A 511 21.98 -22.59 5.91
N LYS A 512 21.58 -21.39 6.36
CA LYS A 512 21.82 -20.96 7.74
C LYS A 512 20.95 -21.77 8.70
N ARG A 513 21.47 -21.98 9.90
CA ARG A 513 20.87 -22.82 10.96
C ARG A 513 20.67 -21.97 12.22
N ALA A 514 19.55 -22.14 12.91
CA ALA A 514 19.32 -21.57 14.24
C ALA A 514 18.65 -22.61 15.14
N GLU A 515 19.32 -23.00 16.23
CA GLU A 515 18.89 -24.10 17.10
C GLU A 515 18.08 -23.59 18.30
N SER A 516 17.03 -24.33 18.67
CA SER A 516 16.31 -24.10 19.92
C SER A 516 17.16 -24.38 21.16
N GLU A 517 16.68 -23.94 22.32
CA GLU A 517 17.09 -24.53 23.58
C GLU A 517 16.84 -26.06 23.60
N VAL A 518 17.65 -26.78 24.37
CA VAL A 518 17.56 -28.23 24.48
C VAL A 518 16.47 -28.63 25.47
N MET A 519 15.46 -29.33 24.98
CA MET A 519 14.37 -29.88 25.79
C MET A 519 14.79 -31.25 26.33
N LYS A 520 14.62 -31.49 27.63
CA LYS A 520 14.79 -32.82 28.24
C LYS A 520 13.43 -33.50 28.40
N VAL A 521 13.37 -34.78 28.03
CA VAL A 521 12.13 -35.58 27.86
C VAL A 521 12.25 -36.92 28.55
#